data_AF-A0A8T5U4U8-F1
#
_entry.id   AF-A0A8T5U4U8-F1
#
_cell.length_a   1.000
_cell.length_b   1.000
_cell.length_c   1.000
_cell.angle_alpha   90.00
_cell.angle_beta   90.00
_cell.angle_gamma   90.00
#
_symmetry.space_group_name_H-M   'P 1'
#
loop_
_entity.id
_entity.type
_entity.pdbx_description
1 polymer ?
#
loop_
_entity_poly.entity_id
_entity_poly.type
_entity_poly.pdbx_seq_one_letter_code
_entity_poly.pdbx_strand_id
1 'polypeptide(L)'
;MIHDFLIIKDGLPLLFKNFSIAKNIFSETDSLLMVSGFFSALNSFSDSFEDLGTISELKLSNNDLKLSFLKASGIPNLIYIATYDEKSKPVNVLRILRKISRTFLQKFSLDVILNWKGNTNEFKSFENILETFAEEELRESDTGFKERMIELFKNVEEKINEESNLQALRSKLDPPPNLPSYCNQIPRFTTLKKINPKYYLTGETSQKVFYQIDGKKSIRQITENLDLKHEQVYNICKNLIKFGLIKIV
;
A
#
# COMPACT_ATOMS: atom_id res chain seq x y z
N MET A 1 -13.36 21.91 -4.18
CA MET A 1 -14.39 21.21 -4.95
C MET A 1 -13.70 20.46 -6.07
N ILE A 2 -14.16 19.24 -6.36
CA ILE A 2 -13.71 18.47 -7.52
C ILE A 2 -14.24 19.12 -8.80
N HIS A 3 -13.36 19.32 -9.78
CA HIS A 3 -13.70 19.92 -11.09
C HIS A 3 -13.77 18.87 -12.19
N ASP A 4 -12.83 17.93 -12.20
CA ASP A 4 -12.77 16.87 -13.20
C ASP A 4 -12.54 15.52 -12.57
N PHE A 5 -13.06 14.50 -13.23
CA PHE A 5 -12.72 13.11 -13.00
C PHE A 5 -12.36 12.41 -14.30
N LEU A 6 -11.29 11.63 -14.27
CA LEU A 6 -10.76 10.92 -15.42
C LEU A 6 -10.31 9.52 -15.02
N ILE A 7 -10.72 8.51 -15.80
CA ILE A 7 -10.17 7.15 -15.76
C ILE A 7 -9.35 6.94 -17.02
N ILE A 8 -8.09 6.52 -16.86
CA ILE A 8 -7.18 6.21 -17.96
C ILE A 8 -6.89 4.72 -17.95
N LYS A 9 -6.95 4.08 -19.12
CA LYS A 9 -6.45 2.72 -19.33
C LYS A 9 -5.52 2.71 -20.54
N ASP A 10 -4.31 2.18 -20.35
CA ASP A 10 -3.28 2.06 -21.41
C ASP A 10 -3.00 3.39 -22.15
N GLY A 11 -3.02 4.51 -21.42
CA GLY A 11 -2.79 5.84 -21.99
C GLY A 11 -3.96 6.44 -22.74
N LEU A 12 -5.12 5.77 -22.79
CA LEU A 12 -6.34 6.31 -23.37
C LEU A 12 -7.38 6.68 -22.31
N PRO A 13 -8.12 7.78 -22.51
CA PRO A 13 -9.22 8.16 -21.64
C PRO A 13 -10.35 7.14 -21.79
N LEU A 14 -10.61 6.39 -20.71
CA LEU A 14 -11.69 5.42 -20.64
C LEU A 14 -13.00 6.11 -20.28
N LEU A 15 -12.95 7.06 -19.35
CA LEU A 15 -14.09 7.84 -18.90
C LEU A 15 -13.63 9.22 -18.46
N PHE A 16 -14.35 10.25 -18.86
CA PHE A 16 -14.10 11.62 -18.43
C PHE A 16 -15.42 12.30 -18.04
N LYS A 17 -15.42 13.00 -16.91
CA LYS A 17 -16.54 13.82 -16.45
C LYS A 17 -16.01 15.14 -15.93
N ASN A 18 -16.52 16.23 -16.49
CA ASN A 18 -16.30 17.58 -16.02
C ASN A 18 -17.53 18.03 -15.21
N PHE A 19 -17.28 18.55 -14.01
CA PHE A 19 -18.29 19.09 -13.09
C PHE A 19 -18.29 20.61 -13.03
N SER A 20 -17.27 21.25 -13.61
CA SER A 20 -17.14 22.71 -13.65
C SER A 20 -17.91 23.30 -14.82
N ILE A 21 -18.35 24.55 -14.70
CA ILE A 21 -18.92 25.31 -15.82
C ILE A 21 -17.80 25.79 -16.76
N ALA A 22 -16.59 25.95 -16.23
CA ALA A 22 -15.44 26.42 -16.98
C ALA A 22 -14.76 25.27 -17.75
N LYS A 23 -14.50 25.52 -19.05
CA LYS A 23 -13.62 24.66 -19.85
C LYS A 23 -12.21 24.70 -19.27
N ASN A 24 -11.58 23.54 -19.21
CA ASN A 24 -10.21 23.35 -18.73
C ASN A 24 -9.44 22.41 -19.67
N ILE A 25 -8.18 22.13 -19.36
CA ILE A 25 -7.31 21.30 -20.21
C ILE A 25 -7.84 19.88 -20.42
N PHE A 26 -8.76 19.40 -19.57
CA PHE A 26 -9.38 18.09 -19.72
C PHE A 26 -10.67 18.11 -20.56
N SER A 27 -11.25 19.29 -20.79
CA SER A 27 -12.52 19.44 -21.51
C SER A 27 -12.41 19.33 -23.04
N GLU A 28 -11.21 19.50 -23.59
CA GLU A 28 -10.95 19.39 -25.03
C GLU A 28 -10.37 18.02 -25.36
N THR A 29 -10.87 17.37 -26.42
CA THR A 29 -10.52 15.97 -26.74
C THR A 29 -9.03 15.78 -27.00
N ASP A 30 -8.38 16.66 -27.76
CA ASP A 30 -6.95 16.57 -28.07
C ASP A 30 -6.09 16.78 -26.82
N SER A 31 -6.47 17.77 -26.00
CA SER A 31 -5.82 18.05 -24.72
C SER A 31 -6.00 16.90 -23.73
N LEU A 32 -7.17 16.27 -23.68
CA LEU A 32 -7.47 15.09 -22.86
C LEU A 32 -6.60 13.89 -23.25
N LEU A 33 -6.43 13.63 -24.56
CA LEU A 33 -5.56 12.57 -25.06
C LEU A 33 -4.10 12.81 -24.67
N MET A 34 -3.62 14.05 -24.82
CA MET A 34 -2.26 14.43 -24.42
C MET A 34 -2.04 14.22 -22.92
N VAL A 35 -2.98 14.67 -22.09
CA VAL A 35 -2.90 14.52 -20.64
C VAL A 35 -2.96 13.03 -20.24
N SER A 36 -3.83 12.25 -20.90
CA SER A 36 -3.93 10.81 -20.69
C SER A 36 -2.61 10.09 -21.00
N GLY A 37 -1.99 10.42 -22.14
CA GLY A 37 -0.68 9.91 -22.53
C GLY A 37 0.42 10.29 -21.53
N PHE A 38 0.43 11.56 -21.10
CA PHE A 38 1.36 12.05 -20.08
C PHE A 38 1.27 11.25 -18.78
N PHE A 39 0.07 11.04 -18.24
CA PHE A 39 -0.11 10.31 -16.99
C PHE A 39 0.23 8.83 -17.11
N SER A 40 -0.03 8.22 -18.27
CA SER A 40 0.39 6.85 -18.53
C SER A 40 1.92 6.73 -18.60
N ALA A 41 2.58 7.66 -19.27
CA ALA A 41 4.04 7.72 -19.32
C ALA A 41 4.64 7.98 -17.93
N LEU A 42 4.08 8.91 -17.16
CA LEU A 42 4.48 9.19 -15.79
C LEU A 42 4.31 7.97 -14.88
N ASN A 43 3.21 7.23 -15.02
CA ASN A 43 2.97 6.02 -14.24
C ASN A 43 3.92 4.89 -14.63
N SER A 44 4.18 4.68 -15.93
CA SER A 44 5.19 3.74 -16.40
C SER A 44 6.61 4.12 -15.95
N PHE A 45 6.89 5.43 -15.91
CA PHE A 45 8.14 5.97 -15.40
C PHE A 45 8.26 5.74 -13.89
N SER A 46 7.19 5.97 -13.13
CA SER A 46 7.15 5.69 -11.68
C SER A 46 7.39 4.22 -11.37
N ASP A 47 6.89 3.31 -12.19
CA ASP A 47 7.13 1.86 -12.04
C ASP A 47 8.61 1.48 -12.28
N SER A 48 9.38 2.35 -12.95
CA SER A 48 10.81 2.15 -13.19
C SER A 48 11.70 2.61 -12.03
N PHE A 49 11.12 3.23 -11.00
CA PHE A 49 11.84 3.69 -9.80
C PHE A 49 11.13 3.17 -8.54
N GLU A 50 11.68 2.13 -7.92
CA GLU A 50 11.14 1.55 -6.67
C GLU A 50 11.15 2.55 -5.48
N ASP A 51 11.98 3.60 -5.55
CA ASP A 51 12.25 4.56 -4.45
C ASP A 51 11.65 5.97 -4.63
N LEU A 52 10.93 6.25 -5.73
CA LEU A 52 10.13 7.47 -5.82
C LEU A 52 8.85 7.22 -5.04
N GLY A 53 8.80 7.72 -3.79
CA GLY A 53 7.61 7.63 -2.95
C GLY A 53 6.32 8.01 -3.71
N THR A 54 5.16 7.58 -3.22
CA THR A 54 3.87 7.77 -3.92
C THR A 54 3.63 9.24 -4.24
N ILE A 55 3.94 9.66 -5.47
CA ILE A 55 3.53 10.97 -5.98
C ILE A 55 2.00 10.90 -6.00
N SER A 56 1.36 11.56 -5.06
CA SER A 56 -0.11 11.54 -4.94
C SER A 56 -0.74 12.84 -5.40
N GLU A 57 0.06 13.89 -5.58
CA GLU A 57 -0.41 15.23 -5.90
C GLU A 57 0.53 15.95 -6.86
N LEU A 58 -0.03 16.59 -7.88
CA LEU A 58 0.65 17.53 -8.77
C LEU A 58 -0.09 18.87 -8.74
N LYS A 59 0.66 19.97 -8.59
CA LYS A 59 0.10 21.32 -8.73
C LYS A 59 0.20 21.74 -10.19
N LEU A 60 -0.91 22.18 -10.78
CA LEU A 60 -0.93 22.70 -12.14
C LEU A 60 -0.48 24.18 -12.12
N SER A 61 0.41 24.56 -13.03
CA SER A 61 1.13 25.85 -12.97
C SER A 61 0.26 27.07 -13.25
N ASN A 62 -0.87 26.88 -13.95
CA ASN A 62 -1.66 27.97 -14.53
C ASN A 62 -3.04 28.15 -13.88
N ASN A 63 -3.31 27.44 -12.79
CA ASN A 63 -4.59 27.47 -12.07
C ASN A 63 -4.41 27.00 -10.63
N ASP A 64 -5.32 27.42 -9.73
CA ASP A 64 -5.37 26.95 -8.34
C ASP A 64 -5.86 25.49 -8.22
N LEU A 65 -5.87 24.76 -9.34
CA LEU A 65 -6.26 23.37 -9.39
C LEU A 65 -5.08 22.48 -9.02
N LYS A 66 -5.36 21.60 -8.07
CA LYS A 66 -4.53 20.48 -7.67
C LYS A 66 -5.03 19.23 -8.35
N LEU A 67 -4.14 18.29 -8.56
CA LEU A 67 -4.45 17.01 -9.18
C LEU A 67 -4.04 15.90 -8.23
N SER A 68 -4.97 15.00 -7.93
CA SER A 68 -4.70 13.73 -7.25
C SER A 68 -4.90 12.58 -8.21
N PHE A 69 -4.08 11.55 -8.08
CA PHE A 69 -4.26 10.32 -8.84
C PHE A 69 -4.07 9.07 -7.98
N LEU A 70 -4.71 7.99 -8.41
CA LEU A 70 -4.72 6.68 -7.76
C LEU A 70 -4.49 5.60 -8.82
N LYS A 71 -3.45 4.79 -8.63
CA LYS A 71 -3.22 3.59 -9.45
C LYS A 71 -4.11 2.45 -8.95
N ALA A 72 -4.75 1.72 -9.87
CA ALA A 72 -5.51 0.52 -9.52
C ALA A 72 -4.57 -0.60 -9.06
N SER A 73 -4.87 -1.23 -7.93
CA SER A 73 -4.18 -2.45 -7.51
C SER A 73 -4.69 -3.64 -8.31
N GLY A 74 -3.81 -4.32 -9.04
CA GLY A 74 -4.14 -5.56 -9.76
C GLY A 74 -4.66 -5.41 -11.19
N ILE A 75 -4.84 -4.18 -11.70
CA ILE A 75 -5.12 -3.94 -13.13
C ILE A 75 -3.99 -3.09 -13.71
N PRO A 76 -3.25 -3.60 -14.71
CA PRO A 76 -2.15 -2.87 -15.30
C PRO A 76 -2.65 -1.60 -16.00
N ASN A 77 -1.89 -0.51 -15.85
CA ASN A 77 -2.12 0.78 -16.53
C ASN A 77 -3.51 1.38 -16.34
N LEU A 78 -4.22 1.05 -15.26
CA LEU A 78 -5.48 1.68 -14.89
C LEU A 78 -5.24 2.75 -13.82
N ILE A 79 -5.58 4.00 -14.15
CA ILE A 79 -5.30 5.18 -13.32
C ILE A 79 -6.60 5.98 -13.17
N TYR A 80 -6.89 6.39 -11.94
CA TYR A 80 -7.99 7.29 -11.61
C TYR A 80 -7.42 8.65 -11.24
N ILE A 81 -7.96 9.72 -11.80
CA ILE A 81 -7.48 11.09 -11.63
C ILE A 81 -8.67 11.99 -11.25
N ALA A 82 -8.42 12.89 -10.31
CA ALA A 82 -9.33 13.99 -10.02
C ALA A 82 -8.58 15.32 -9.92
N THR A 83 -9.17 16.37 -10.49
CA THR A 83 -8.72 17.75 -10.27
C THR A 83 -9.63 18.43 -9.25
N TYR A 84 -9.06 19.29 -8.42
CA TYR A 84 -9.81 19.98 -7.38
C TYR A 84 -9.18 21.32 -7.01
N ASP A 85 -9.99 22.26 -6.56
CA ASP A 85 -9.51 23.54 -6.00
C ASP A 85 -9.19 23.42 -4.50
N GLU A 86 -8.71 24.52 -3.92
CA GLU A 86 -8.31 24.60 -2.51
C GLU A 86 -9.44 24.32 -1.49
N LYS A 87 -10.71 24.36 -1.91
CA LYS A 87 -11.83 24.01 -1.01
C LYS A 87 -11.85 22.52 -0.68
N SER A 88 -11.23 21.68 -1.51
CA SER A 88 -11.12 20.24 -1.25
C SER A 88 -9.77 19.89 -0.62
N LYS A 89 -9.81 18.98 0.36
CA LYS A 89 -8.59 18.44 0.97
C LYS A 89 -8.06 17.25 0.16
N PRO A 90 -6.76 17.16 -0.15
CA PRO A 90 -6.19 16.05 -0.92
C PRO A 90 -6.55 14.66 -0.35
N VAL A 91 -6.55 14.52 0.97
CA VAL A 91 -6.91 13.26 1.66
C VAL A 91 -8.36 12.83 1.38
N ASN A 92 -9.29 13.79 1.31
CA ASN A 92 -10.70 13.52 1.02
C ASN A 92 -10.87 13.09 -0.45
N VAL A 93 -10.19 13.80 -1.36
CA VAL A 93 -10.20 13.49 -2.79
C VAL A 93 -9.63 12.09 -3.03
N LEU A 94 -8.49 11.75 -2.42
CA LEU A 94 -7.91 10.41 -2.53
C LEU A 94 -8.85 9.32 -1.96
N ARG A 95 -9.58 9.61 -0.88
CA ARG A 95 -10.60 8.69 -0.35
C ARG A 95 -11.74 8.48 -1.34
N ILE A 96 -12.21 9.53 -2.00
CA ILE A 96 -13.22 9.46 -3.05
C ILE A 96 -12.69 8.65 -4.23
N LEU A 97 -11.47 8.89 -4.69
CA LEU A 97 -10.83 8.08 -5.74
C LEU A 97 -10.82 6.58 -5.38
N ARG A 98 -10.54 6.23 -4.12
CA ARG A 98 -10.61 4.84 -3.64
C ARG A 98 -12.04 4.27 -3.66
N LYS A 99 -13.04 5.05 -3.23
CA LYS A 99 -14.46 4.64 -3.31
C LYS A 99 -14.88 4.42 -4.76
N ILE A 100 -14.53 5.36 -5.64
CA ILE A 100 -14.82 5.28 -7.07
C ILE A 100 -14.15 4.06 -7.69
N SER A 101 -12.86 3.84 -7.43
CA SER A 101 -12.13 2.67 -7.94
C SER A 101 -12.83 1.37 -7.53
N ARG A 102 -13.19 1.20 -6.25
CA ARG A 102 -13.93 0.01 -5.79
C ARG A 102 -15.28 -0.15 -6.48
N THR A 103 -16.03 0.94 -6.61
CA THR A 103 -17.38 0.92 -7.22
C THR A 103 -17.31 0.62 -8.71
N PHE A 104 -16.29 1.16 -9.41
CA PHE A 104 -16.04 0.89 -10.81
C PHE A 104 -15.75 -0.59 -11.06
N LEU A 105 -14.86 -1.18 -10.25
CA LEU A 105 -14.50 -2.60 -10.33
C LEU A 105 -15.61 -3.56 -9.88
N GLN A 106 -16.58 -3.08 -9.09
CA GLN A 106 -17.79 -3.84 -8.77
C GLN A 106 -18.82 -3.80 -9.90
N LYS A 107 -18.93 -2.67 -10.60
CA LYS A 107 -19.91 -2.49 -11.68
C LYS A 107 -19.47 -3.15 -12.98
N PHE A 108 -18.18 -3.06 -13.31
CA PHE A 108 -17.63 -3.60 -14.56
C PHE A 108 -16.73 -4.78 -14.27
N SER A 109 -16.95 -5.88 -14.97
CA SER A 109 -16.11 -7.08 -14.81
C SER A 109 -14.67 -6.80 -15.20
N LEU A 110 -13.74 -7.51 -14.56
CA LEU A 110 -12.31 -7.42 -14.89
C LEU A 110 -12.03 -7.73 -16.36
N ASP A 111 -12.76 -8.69 -16.94
CA ASP A 111 -12.60 -9.08 -18.34
C ASP A 111 -12.90 -7.93 -19.31
N VAL A 112 -14.01 -7.21 -19.07
CA VAL A 112 -14.40 -6.03 -19.85
C VAL A 112 -13.32 -4.95 -19.80
N ILE A 113 -12.75 -4.69 -18.61
CA ILE A 113 -11.73 -3.66 -18.43
C ILE A 113 -10.39 -4.07 -19.07
N LEU A 114 -10.01 -5.34 -18.95
CA LEU A 114 -8.75 -5.86 -19.49
C LEU A 114 -8.78 -5.99 -21.02
N ASN A 115 -9.92 -6.37 -21.59
CA ASN A 115 -10.12 -6.54 -23.02
C ASN A 115 -10.63 -5.27 -23.72
N TRP A 116 -10.65 -4.13 -23.02
CA TRP A 116 -11.12 -2.86 -23.57
C TRP A 116 -10.24 -2.41 -24.74
N LYS A 117 -10.89 -2.04 -25.85
CA LYS A 117 -10.24 -1.61 -27.12
C LYS A 117 -10.58 -0.16 -27.51
N GLY A 118 -10.78 0.71 -26.53
CA GLY A 118 -11.02 2.14 -26.77
C GLY A 118 -12.50 2.57 -26.89
N ASN A 119 -13.46 1.65 -26.78
CA ASN A 119 -14.89 2.00 -26.80
C ASN A 119 -15.34 2.59 -25.45
N THR A 120 -15.49 3.91 -25.37
CA THR A 120 -15.86 4.60 -24.12
C THR A 120 -17.34 4.44 -23.75
N ASN A 121 -18.20 4.08 -24.70
CA ASN A 121 -19.65 3.97 -24.46
C ASN A 121 -20.01 2.89 -23.44
N GLU A 122 -19.18 1.85 -23.33
CA GLU A 122 -19.38 0.73 -22.39
C GLU A 122 -19.38 1.18 -20.93
N PHE A 123 -18.70 2.29 -20.62
CA PHE A 123 -18.57 2.83 -19.27
C PHE A 123 -19.44 4.05 -19.00
N LYS A 124 -20.19 4.53 -20.00
CA LYS A 124 -20.99 5.76 -19.92
C LYS A 124 -22.02 5.74 -18.78
N SER A 125 -22.54 4.56 -18.47
CA SER A 125 -23.47 4.37 -17.33
C SER A 125 -22.86 4.68 -15.96
N PHE A 126 -21.55 4.88 -15.88
CA PHE A 126 -20.85 5.26 -14.65
C PHE A 126 -20.83 6.77 -14.42
N GLU A 127 -21.09 7.61 -15.44
CA GLU A 127 -21.09 9.08 -15.29
C GLU A 127 -22.06 9.55 -14.20
N ASN A 128 -23.27 8.98 -14.16
CA ASN A 128 -24.28 9.31 -13.15
C ASN A 128 -23.84 8.92 -11.73
N ILE A 129 -23.01 7.87 -11.60
CA ILE A 129 -22.48 7.45 -10.30
C ILE A 129 -21.42 8.46 -9.84
N LEU A 130 -20.62 9.00 -10.75
CA LEU A 130 -19.60 10.00 -10.41
C LEU A 130 -20.21 11.29 -9.84
N GLU A 131 -21.41 11.69 -10.31
CA GLU A 131 -22.14 12.84 -9.77
C GLU A 131 -22.45 12.65 -8.28
N THR A 132 -22.85 11.45 -7.85
CA THR A 132 -23.12 11.16 -6.44
C THR A 132 -21.88 11.31 -5.56
N PHE A 133 -20.70 10.98 -6.07
CA PHE A 133 -19.44 11.14 -5.34
C PHE A 133 -18.98 12.60 -5.26
N ALA A 134 -19.24 13.40 -6.30
CA ALA A 134 -18.96 14.84 -6.27
C ALA A 134 -19.85 15.54 -5.24
N GLU A 135 -21.13 15.18 -5.15
CA GLU A 135 -22.03 15.67 -4.10
C GLU A 135 -21.64 15.19 -2.70
N GLU A 136 -21.19 13.93 -2.56
CA GLU A 136 -20.72 13.39 -1.29
C GLU A 136 -19.50 14.17 -0.77
N GLU A 137 -18.58 14.59 -1.64
CA GLU A 137 -17.42 15.43 -1.27
C GLU A 137 -17.85 16.75 -0.61
N LEU A 138 -18.83 17.42 -1.20
CA LEU A 138 -19.38 18.68 -0.72
C LEU A 138 -20.11 18.53 0.62
N ARG A 139 -20.73 17.37 0.88
CA ARG A 139 -21.40 17.10 2.17
C ARG A 139 -20.41 16.67 3.25
N GLU A 140 -19.34 15.96 2.88
CA GLU A 140 -18.32 15.47 3.80
C GLU A 140 -17.33 16.55 4.25
N SER A 141 -17.26 17.70 3.56
CA SER A 141 -16.36 18.81 3.91
C SER A 141 -16.71 19.53 5.22
N ASP A 142 -17.99 19.53 5.63
CA ASP A 142 -18.46 20.43 6.68
C ASP A 142 -18.55 19.81 8.09
N THR A 143 -18.73 18.49 8.22
CA THR A 143 -18.97 17.86 9.55
C THR A 143 -18.44 16.42 9.67
N GLY A 144 -18.65 15.58 8.65
CA GLY A 144 -18.37 14.14 8.76
C GLY A 144 -16.89 13.72 8.85
N PHE A 145 -15.92 14.56 8.48
CA PHE A 145 -14.49 14.21 8.62
C PHE A 145 -14.01 14.27 10.07
N LYS A 146 -14.43 15.27 10.85
CA LYS A 146 -14.03 15.39 12.27
C LYS A 146 -14.63 14.26 13.09
N GLU A 147 -15.92 13.97 12.89
CA GLU A 147 -16.60 12.88 13.59
C GLU A 147 -15.98 11.52 13.25
N ARG A 148 -15.70 11.22 11.98
CA ARG A 148 -15.05 9.95 11.59
C ARG A 148 -13.59 9.87 11.99
N MET A 149 -12.85 10.98 12.03
CA MET A 149 -11.50 10.98 12.60
C MET A 149 -11.56 10.69 14.09
N ILE A 150 -12.45 11.35 14.83
CA ILE A 150 -12.67 11.10 16.26
C ILE A 150 -13.13 9.67 16.49
N GLU A 151 -13.99 9.13 15.64
CA GLU A 151 -14.46 7.74 15.70
C GLU A 151 -13.37 6.75 15.29
N LEU A 152 -12.49 7.06 14.34
CA LEU A 152 -11.31 6.25 14.00
C LEU A 152 -10.28 6.29 15.12
N PHE A 153 -10.02 7.47 15.72
CA PHE A 153 -9.15 7.60 16.89
C PHE A 153 -9.74 6.90 18.10
N LYS A 154 -11.05 7.00 18.34
CA LYS A 154 -11.76 6.24 19.39
C LYS A 154 -11.73 4.76 19.11
N ASN A 155 -11.98 4.29 17.89
CA ASN A 155 -11.90 2.87 17.55
C ASN A 155 -10.47 2.33 17.65
N VAL A 156 -9.46 3.15 17.35
CA VAL A 156 -8.05 2.80 17.53
C VAL A 156 -7.69 2.81 19.01
N GLU A 157 -8.14 3.78 19.78
CA GLU A 157 -7.94 3.89 21.23
C GLU A 157 -8.68 2.79 21.99
N GLU A 158 -9.90 2.44 21.58
CA GLU A 158 -10.70 1.31 22.08
C GLU A 158 -10.06 -0.01 21.69
N LYS A 159 -9.58 -0.19 20.45
CA LYS A 159 -8.82 -1.40 20.08
C LYS A 159 -7.47 -1.51 20.79
N ILE A 160 -6.78 -0.39 21.03
CA ILE A 160 -5.54 -0.35 21.81
C ILE A 160 -5.84 -0.63 23.28
N ASN A 161 -6.95 -0.13 23.81
CA ASN A 161 -7.38 -0.38 25.19
C ASN A 161 -7.94 -1.78 25.37
N GLU A 162 -8.62 -2.36 24.38
CA GLU A 162 -9.03 -3.76 24.34
C GLU A 162 -7.83 -4.67 24.18
N GLU A 163 -6.86 -4.36 23.32
CA GLU A 163 -5.58 -5.09 23.25
C GLU A 163 -4.78 -4.96 24.55
N SER A 164 -4.80 -3.79 25.20
CA SER A 164 -4.15 -3.55 26.49
C SER A 164 -4.88 -4.27 27.63
N ASN A 165 -6.22 -4.36 27.59
CA ASN A 165 -7.04 -5.09 28.55
C ASN A 165 -6.95 -6.61 28.31
N LEU A 166 -6.89 -7.07 27.06
CA LEU A 166 -6.62 -8.46 26.70
C LEU A 166 -5.17 -8.83 27.00
N GLN A 167 -4.21 -7.92 26.88
CA GLN A 167 -2.84 -8.10 27.37
C GLN A 167 -2.77 -8.09 28.90
N ALA A 168 -3.59 -7.28 29.59
CA ALA A 168 -3.69 -7.24 31.05
C ALA A 168 -4.43 -8.47 31.64
N LEU A 169 -5.34 -9.08 30.87
CA LEU A 169 -6.02 -10.33 31.20
C LEU A 169 -5.16 -11.55 30.83
N ARG A 170 -4.40 -11.50 29.72
CA ARG A 170 -3.41 -12.51 29.34
C ARG A 170 -2.18 -12.49 30.25
N SER A 171 -1.77 -11.33 30.77
CA SER A 171 -0.65 -11.22 31.73
C SER A 171 -0.99 -11.71 33.13
N LYS A 172 -2.28 -11.96 33.42
CA LYS A 172 -2.75 -12.57 34.67
C LYS A 172 -2.86 -14.09 34.63
N LEU A 173 -2.68 -14.72 33.46
CA LEU A 173 -2.77 -16.17 33.27
C LEU A 173 -1.46 -16.70 32.62
N ASP A 174 -0.45 -16.91 33.48
CA ASP A 174 0.82 -17.66 33.31
C ASP A 174 1.96 -17.06 32.41
N PRO A 175 3.26 -17.40 32.63
CA PRO A 175 4.23 -16.83 33.60
C PRO A 175 5.48 -16.19 32.88
N PRO A 176 6.61 -15.95 33.58
CA PRO A 176 7.21 -14.63 33.89
C PRO A 176 7.80 -13.81 32.69
N PRO A 177 8.05 -12.50 32.87
CA PRO A 177 8.25 -11.52 31.79
C PRO A 177 9.70 -11.42 31.27
N ASN A 178 9.83 -10.82 30.09
CA ASN A 178 11.06 -10.28 29.44
C ASN A 178 11.92 -11.23 28.60
N LEU A 179 11.36 -11.84 27.55
CA LEU A 179 12.16 -12.33 26.42
C LEU A 179 11.70 -11.68 25.10
N PRO A 180 12.61 -11.11 24.29
CA PRO A 180 12.28 -10.55 22.98
C PRO A 180 11.55 -11.54 22.07
N SER A 181 10.66 -11.04 21.21
CA SER A 181 9.82 -11.87 20.32
C SER A 181 10.61 -12.81 19.40
N TYR A 182 11.85 -12.45 19.04
CA TYR A 182 12.74 -13.28 18.22
C TYR A 182 13.31 -14.49 18.96
N CYS A 183 13.22 -14.58 20.29
CA CYS A 183 13.76 -15.71 21.04
C CYS A 183 13.02 -17.02 20.76
N ASN A 184 11.76 -16.94 20.34
CA ASN A 184 10.92 -18.10 20.04
C ASN A 184 11.01 -18.57 18.57
N GLN A 185 11.69 -17.80 17.71
CA GLN A 185 11.84 -18.09 16.29
C GLN A 185 12.73 -19.31 16.04
N ILE A 186 12.41 -20.13 15.03
CA ILE A 186 13.13 -21.37 14.72
C ILE A 186 13.86 -21.24 13.36
N PRO A 187 15.20 -21.15 13.34
CA PRO A 187 15.96 -21.16 12.09
C PRO A 187 15.95 -22.54 11.44
N ARG A 188 15.77 -22.57 10.11
CA ARG A 188 15.72 -23.77 9.26
C ARG A 188 16.56 -23.57 8.01
N PHE A 189 17.35 -24.57 7.61
CA PHE A 189 18.08 -24.52 6.34
C PHE A 189 17.13 -24.43 5.14
N THR A 190 17.50 -23.58 4.17
CA THR A 190 16.78 -23.42 2.90
C THR A 190 17.15 -24.49 1.88
N THR A 191 18.33 -25.10 2.02
CA THR A 191 18.85 -26.11 1.08
C THR A 191 19.08 -27.45 1.78
N LEU A 192 18.90 -28.55 1.03
CA LEU A 192 19.19 -29.91 1.49
C LEU A 192 20.67 -30.29 1.33
N LYS A 193 21.49 -29.41 0.71
CA LYS A 193 22.92 -29.67 0.49
C LYS A 193 23.69 -29.38 1.77
N LYS A 194 24.63 -30.26 2.12
CA LYS A 194 25.49 -30.09 3.29
C LYS A 194 26.52 -28.99 3.02
N ILE A 195 26.31 -27.82 3.61
CA ILE A 195 27.19 -26.65 3.45
C ILE A 195 28.25 -26.68 4.56
N ASN A 196 29.53 -26.50 4.19
CA ASN A 196 30.61 -26.35 5.17
C ASN A 196 30.75 -24.86 5.54
N PRO A 197 30.43 -24.47 6.79
CA PRO A 197 30.41 -23.06 7.19
C PRO A 197 31.79 -22.41 7.17
N LYS A 198 32.90 -23.17 7.17
CA LYS A 198 34.27 -22.62 7.12
C LYS A 198 34.58 -21.86 5.83
N TYR A 199 33.87 -22.14 4.75
CA TYR A 199 34.07 -21.44 3.47
C TYR A 199 33.30 -20.12 3.39
N TYR A 200 32.34 -19.88 4.28
CA TYR A 200 31.42 -18.74 4.19
C TYR A 200 31.41 -17.86 5.44
N LEU A 201 31.82 -18.41 6.59
CA LEU A 201 31.80 -17.73 7.88
C LEU A 201 33.22 -17.68 8.47
N THR A 202 33.74 -16.47 8.67
CA THR A 202 35.07 -16.24 9.24
C THR A 202 35.09 -16.27 10.77
N GLY A 203 33.94 -16.03 11.43
CA GLY A 203 33.83 -16.04 12.89
C GLY A 203 33.52 -17.41 13.48
N GLU A 204 34.31 -17.87 14.46
CA GLU A 204 34.09 -19.15 15.16
C GLU A 204 32.71 -19.24 15.83
N THR A 205 32.22 -18.14 16.40
CA THR A 205 30.89 -18.05 17.01
C THR A 205 29.79 -18.27 15.97
N SER A 206 29.94 -17.70 14.77
CA SER A 206 28.99 -17.87 13.67
C SER A 206 28.96 -19.31 13.16
N GLN A 207 30.12 -19.97 13.11
CA GLN A 207 30.20 -21.40 12.75
C GLN A 207 29.52 -22.27 13.81
N LYS A 208 29.74 -22.00 15.10
CA LYS A 208 29.08 -22.71 16.22
C LYS A 208 27.56 -22.56 16.19
N VAL A 209 27.05 -21.34 15.95
CA VAL A 209 25.62 -21.09 15.78
C VAL A 209 25.08 -21.85 14.56
N PHE A 210 25.78 -21.82 13.43
CA PHE A 210 25.37 -22.54 12.21
C PHE A 210 25.22 -24.05 12.45
N TYR A 211 26.13 -24.68 13.20
CA TYR A 211 26.05 -26.12 13.51
C TYR A 211 24.91 -26.49 14.47
N GLN A 212 24.38 -25.54 15.25
CA GLN A 212 23.25 -25.78 16.15
C GLN A 212 21.89 -25.65 15.46
N ILE A 213 21.84 -25.17 14.21
CA ILE A 213 20.59 -25.05 13.45
C ILE A 213 20.18 -26.44 12.95
N ASP A 214 19.09 -26.97 13.48
CA ASP A 214 18.53 -28.28 13.13
C ASP A 214 17.06 -28.21 12.67
N GLY A 215 16.49 -27.00 12.63
CA GLY A 215 15.11 -26.75 12.26
C GLY A 215 14.06 -27.05 13.34
N LYS A 216 14.50 -27.44 14.54
CA LYS A 216 13.66 -27.70 15.71
C LYS A 216 13.97 -26.77 16.87
N LYS A 217 15.24 -26.40 17.05
CA LYS A 217 15.67 -25.51 18.15
C LYS A 217 15.33 -24.06 17.85
N SER A 218 14.73 -23.37 18.83
CA SER A 218 14.51 -21.93 18.77
C SER A 218 15.80 -21.15 19.01
N ILE A 219 15.81 -19.86 18.65
CA ILE A 219 16.94 -18.96 18.92
C ILE A 219 17.30 -18.96 20.41
N ARG A 220 16.30 -19.00 21.31
CA ARG A 220 16.52 -19.15 22.75
C ARG A 220 17.26 -20.44 23.09
N GLN A 221 16.81 -21.58 22.57
CA GLN A 221 17.44 -22.87 22.84
C GLN A 221 18.87 -22.93 22.28
N ILE A 222 19.13 -22.30 21.13
CA ILE A 222 20.48 -22.17 20.57
C ILE A 222 21.36 -21.26 21.45
N THR A 223 20.77 -20.20 21.99
CA THR A 223 21.43 -19.24 22.89
C THR A 223 21.82 -19.89 24.22
N GLU A 224 20.88 -20.60 24.86
CA GLU A 224 21.08 -21.32 26.12
C GLU A 224 22.12 -22.45 25.96
N ASN A 225 22.13 -23.15 24.81
CA ASN A 225 23.11 -24.22 24.54
C ASN A 225 24.54 -23.72 24.29
N LEU A 226 24.69 -22.48 23.82
CA LEU A 226 26.00 -21.89 23.47
C LEU A 226 26.48 -20.85 24.49
N ASP A 227 25.69 -20.57 25.53
CA ASP A 227 25.93 -19.52 26.54
C ASP A 227 26.24 -18.16 25.91
N LEU A 228 25.45 -17.78 24.89
CA LEU A 228 25.59 -16.52 24.15
C LEU A 228 24.50 -15.52 24.53
N LYS A 229 24.61 -14.27 24.05
CA LYS A 229 23.50 -13.30 24.15
C LYS A 229 22.48 -13.57 23.04
N HIS A 230 21.19 -13.51 23.37
CA HIS A 230 20.08 -13.71 22.42
C HIS A 230 20.20 -12.85 21.15
N GLU A 231 20.60 -11.57 21.32
CA GLU A 231 20.80 -10.64 20.22
C GLU A 231 21.93 -11.06 19.27
N GLN A 232 23.00 -11.65 19.80
CA GLN A 232 24.14 -12.10 18.98
C GLN A 232 23.72 -13.28 18.09
N VAL A 233 23.00 -14.25 18.65
CA VAL A 233 22.48 -15.40 17.89
C VAL A 233 21.47 -14.94 16.83
N TYR A 234 20.59 -13.99 17.17
CA TYR A 234 19.64 -13.40 16.24
C TYR A 234 20.31 -12.67 15.07
N ASN A 235 21.32 -11.83 15.35
CA ASN A 235 22.07 -11.11 14.30
C ASN A 235 22.83 -12.07 13.38
N ILE A 236 23.41 -13.15 13.91
CA ILE A 236 24.03 -14.20 13.11
C ILE A 236 22.99 -14.87 12.21
N CYS A 237 21.82 -15.22 12.74
CA CYS A 237 20.74 -15.80 11.95
C CYS A 237 20.26 -14.84 10.84
N LYS A 238 20.14 -13.54 11.12
CA LYS A 238 19.80 -12.51 10.12
C LYS A 238 20.82 -12.45 8.99
N ASN A 239 22.11 -12.56 9.29
CA ASN A 239 23.16 -12.60 8.26
C ASN A 239 23.08 -13.89 7.45
N LEU A 240 22.84 -15.04 8.07
CA LEU A 240 22.65 -16.31 7.36
C LEU A 240 21.42 -16.30 6.43
N ILE A 241 20.35 -15.58 6.80
CA ILE A 241 19.20 -15.32 5.93
C ILE A 241 19.62 -14.49 4.71
N LYS A 242 20.41 -13.42 4.90
CA LYS A 242 20.94 -12.61 3.79
C LYS A 242 21.80 -13.41 2.82
N PHE A 243 22.57 -14.38 3.32
CA PHE A 243 23.33 -15.31 2.49
C PHE A 243 22.46 -16.41 1.84
N GLY A 244 21.15 -16.42 2.09
CA GLY A 244 20.22 -17.40 1.54
C GLY A 244 20.37 -18.80 2.13
N LEU A 245 21.07 -18.96 3.26
CA LEU A 245 21.41 -20.26 3.85
C LEU A 245 20.32 -20.81 4.76
N ILE A 246 19.57 -19.92 5.42
CA ILE A 246 18.50 -20.29 6.36
C ILE A 246 17.28 -19.38 6.18
N LYS A 247 16.13 -19.84 6.68
CA LYS A 247 14.90 -19.07 6.89
C LYS A 247 14.45 -19.23 8.34
N ILE A 248 13.72 -18.26 8.85
CA ILE A 248 13.14 -18.32 10.20
C ILE A 248 11.64 -18.60 10.08
N VAL A 249 11.14 -19.49 10.94
CA VAL A 249 9.72 -19.85 11.09
C VAL A 249 9.26 -19.53 12.50
#